data_AF-A0A7Y8IS50-F1
#
_entry.id   AF-A0A7Y8IS50-F1
#
_cell.length_a   1.000
_cell.length_b   1.000
_cell.length_c   1.000
_cell.angle_alpha   90.00
_cell.angle_beta   90.00
_cell.angle_gamma   90.00
#
_symmetry.space_group_name_H-M   'P 1'
#
loop_
_entity.id
_entity.type
_entity.pdbx_description
1 polymer ?
#
loop_
_entity_poly.entity_id
_entity_poly.type
_entity_poly.pdbx_seq_one_letter_code
_entity_poly.pdbx_strand_id
1 'polypeptide(L)'
;MMFKALILQSLYNLSDEQTEFQIRDRLSFMRFLDLSLEDDVPDAKTLWLFREQLTEAGVIEKAFDQFEAYLWEQGFSARKGQIVDASIVPGPRQRNSRKENKRIKQGEAPEGWSEQKRRQKDT
;
A
#
# COMPACT_ATOMS: atom_id res chain seq x y z
N MET A 1 9.88 4.76 -16.42
CA MET A 1 8.97 5.33 -15.41
C MET A 1 8.12 4.25 -14.73
N MET A 2 7.19 3.57 -15.40
CA MET A 2 6.21 2.66 -14.77
C MET A 2 6.81 1.54 -13.89
N PHE A 3 7.85 0.86 -14.35
CA PHE A 3 8.52 -0.16 -13.53
C PHE A 3 9.17 0.41 -12.25
N LYS A 4 9.72 1.63 -12.32
CA LYS A 4 10.22 2.34 -11.12
C LYS A 4 9.08 2.62 -10.12
N ALA A 5 7.88 2.91 -10.59
CA ALA A 5 6.72 3.07 -9.71
C ALA A 5 6.33 1.74 -9.04
N LEU A 6 6.40 0.61 -9.75
CA LEU A 6 6.22 -0.71 -9.15
C LEU A 6 7.31 -1.06 -8.12
N ILE A 7 8.54 -0.58 -8.31
CA ILE A 7 9.62 -0.71 -7.33
C ILE A 7 9.27 0.08 -6.06
N LEU A 8 8.87 1.35 -6.17
CA LEU A 8 8.42 2.15 -5.02
C LEU A 8 7.26 1.44 -4.30
N GLN A 9 6.28 0.97 -5.07
CA GLN A 9 5.16 0.22 -4.53
C GLN A 9 5.60 -1.01 -3.74
N SER A 10 6.56 -1.80 -4.25
CA SER A 10 7.08 -2.98 -3.56
C SER A 10 7.94 -2.67 -2.34
N LEU A 11 8.76 -1.61 -2.39
CA LEU A 11 9.67 -1.24 -1.29
C LEU A 11 8.92 -0.68 -0.09
N TYR A 12 7.88 0.12 -0.36
CA TYR A 12 7.07 0.79 0.64
C TYR A 12 5.75 0.05 0.95
N ASN A 13 5.53 -1.11 0.31
CA ASN A 13 4.32 -1.93 0.47
C ASN A 13 3.02 -1.13 0.25
N LEU A 14 2.96 -0.37 -0.84
CA LEU A 14 1.85 0.52 -1.16
C LEU A 14 0.80 -0.19 -2.03
N SER A 15 -0.47 0.22 -1.91
CA SER A 15 -1.48 -0.08 -2.92
C SER A 15 -1.27 0.81 -4.16
N ASP A 16 -1.99 0.52 -5.26
CA ASP A 16 -1.91 1.36 -6.47
C ASP A 16 -2.37 2.80 -6.16
N GLU A 17 -3.47 2.95 -5.41
CA GLU A 17 -3.98 4.27 -4.95
C GLU A 17 -2.98 5.00 -4.04
N GLN A 18 -2.34 4.28 -3.12
CA GLN A 18 -1.33 4.87 -2.26
C GLN A 18 -0.09 5.26 -3.06
N THR A 19 0.30 4.47 -4.06
CA THR A 19 1.45 4.79 -4.92
C THR A 19 1.20 6.08 -5.67
N GLU A 20 0.04 6.22 -6.32
CA GLU A 20 -0.39 7.45 -6.99
C GLU A 20 -0.36 8.66 -6.03
N PHE A 21 -0.96 8.52 -4.85
CA PHE A 21 -1.00 9.59 -3.86
C PHE A 21 0.41 10.00 -3.39
N GLN A 22 1.25 9.03 -3.03
CA GLN A 22 2.59 9.28 -2.50
C GLN A 22 3.54 9.86 -3.55
N ILE A 23 3.37 9.53 -4.83
CA ILE A 23 4.15 10.16 -5.90
C ILE A 23 3.80 11.65 -6.00
N ARG A 24 2.53 12.03 -5.89
CA ARG A 24 2.12 13.45 -5.92
C ARG A 24 2.56 14.23 -4.69
N ASP A 25 2.62 13.58 -3.54
CA ASP A 25 2.94 14.22 -2.27
C ASP A 25 4.46 14.36 -2.04
N ARG A 26 5.26 13.39 -2.51
CA ARG A 26 6.70 13.33 -2.21
C ARG A 26 7.58 13.71 -3.38
N LEU A 27 8.30 14.82 -3.23
CA LEU A 27 9.37 15.22 -4.16
C LEU A 27 10.46 14.15 -4.32
N SER A 28 10.72 13.33 -3.30
CA SER A 28 11.69 12.23 -3.39
C SER A 28 11.21 11.13 -4.34
N PHE A 29 9.91 10.85 -4.39
CA PHE A 29 9.31 9.88 -5.30
C PHE A 29 9.27 10.44 -6.72
N MET A 30 8.87 11.70 -6.89
CA MET A 30 8.91 12.38 -8.19
C MET A 30 10.33 12.34 -8.76
N ARG A 31 11.33 12.71 -7.97
CA ARG A 31 12.74 12.68 -8.40
C ARG A 31 13.21 11.28 -8.77
N PHE A 32 12.79 10.24 -8.04
CA PHE A 32 13.14 8.86 -8.37
C PHE A 32 12.52 8.39 -9.70
N LEU A 33 11.30 8.85 -9.99
CA LEU A 33 10.56 8.56 -11.21
C LEU A 33 10.93 9.45 -12.40
N ASP A 34 11.86 10.38 -12.20
CA ASP A 34 12.26 11.42 -13.17
C ASP A 34 11.09 12.34 -13.57
N LEU A 35 10.23 12.70 -12.61
CA LEU A 35 9.08 13.60 -12.78
C LEU A 35 9.38 15.00 -12.22
N SER A 36 8.87 16.01 -12.92
CA SER A 36 8.80 17.43 -12.53
C SER A 36 7.45 17.76 -11.91
N LEU A 37 7.34 18.92 -11.24
CA LEU A 37 6.10 19.36 -10.58
C LEU A 37 4.89 19.51 -11.52
N GLU A 38 5.15 19.72 -12.80
CA GLU A 38 4.15 19.94 -13.85
C GLU A 38 3.79 18.65 -14.59
N ASP A 39 4.53 17.57 -14.37
CA ASP A 39 4.35 16.32 -15.09
C ASP A 39 3.18 15.50 -14.54
N ASP A 40 2.49 14.81 -15.44
CA ASP A 40 1.39 13.92 -15.08
C ASP A 40 1.89 12.67 -14.34
N VAL A 41 1.31 12.43 -13.16
CA VAL A 41 1.57 11.22 -12.38
C VAL A 41 0.65 10.08 -12.85
N PRO A 42 1.18 8.87 -13.11
CA PRO A 42 0.35 7.73 -13.47
C PRO A 42 -0.67 7.42 -12.38
N ASP A 43 -1.93 7.31 -12.77
CA ASP A 43 -3.00 6.95 -11.85
C ASP A 43 -2.94 5.47 -11.43
N ALA A 44 -3.67 5.13 -10.37
CA ALA A 44 -3.74 3.78 -9.82
C ALA A 44 -4.14 2.74 -10.87
N LYS A 45 -5.06 3.09 -11.77
CA LYS A 45 -5.53 2.19 -12.83
C LYS A 45 -4.44 1.90 -13.86
N THR A 46 -3.63 2.90 -14.19
CA THR A 46 -2.52 2.80 -15.12
C THR A 46 -1.42 1.92 -14.53
N LEU A 47 -1.13 2.09 -13.23
CA LEU A 47 -0.19 1.22 -12.50
C LEU A 47 -0.68 -0.23 -12.48
N TRP A 48 -1.96 -0.43 -12.15
CA TRP A 48 -2.60 -1.75 -12.14
C TRP A 48 -2.52 -2.43 -13.52
N LEU A 49 -2.93 -1.72 -14.59
CA LEU A 49 -2.93 -2.27 -15.94
C LEU A 49 -1.52 -2.65 -16.40
N PHE A 50 -0.53 -1.82 -16.09
CA PHE A 50 0.86 -2.12 -16.42
C PHE A 50 1.37 -3.37 -15.68
N ARG A 51 1.04 -3.49 -14.39
CA ARG A 51 1.37 -4.69 -13.60
C ARG A 51 0.70 -5.94 -14.18
N GLU A 52 -0.57 -5.84 -14.57
CA GLU A 52 -1.32 -6.95 -15.16
C GLU A 52 -0.67 -7.41 -16.47
N GLN A 53 -0.34 -6.48 -17.36
CA GLN A 53 0.35 -6.79 -18.62
C GLN A 53 1.69 -7.53 -18.41
N LEU A 54 2.49 -7.11 -17.41
CA LEU A 54 3.75 -7.81 -17.08
C LEU A 54 3.52 -9.20 -16.48
N THR A 55 2.41 -9.37 -15.77
CA THR A 55 2.02 -10.63 -15.14
C THR A 55 1.50 -11.61 -16.20
N GLU A 56 0.61 -11.18 -17.08
CA GLU A 56 0.12 -11.95 -18.23
C GLU A 56 1.26 -12.38 -19.16
N ALA A 57 2.24 -11.50 -19.38
CA ALA A 57 3.43 -11.83 -20.16
C ALA A 57 4.44 -12.73 -19.42
N GLY A 58 4.25 -13.00 -18.12
CA GLY A 58 5.15 -13.85 -17.31
C GLY A 58 6.55 -13.27 -17.13
N VAL A 59 6.69 -11.95 -17.18
CA VAL A 59 7.99 -11.25 -17.10
C VAL A 59 8.18 -10.47 -15.82
N ILE A 60 7.12 -10.28 -15.01
CA ILE A 60 7.19 -9.47 -13.80
C ILE A 60 8.24 -9.97 -12.81
N GLU A 61 8.27 -11.27 -12.51
CA GLU A 61 9.25 -11.88 -11.59
C GLU A 61 10.67 -11.70 -12.12
N LYS A 62 10.89 -12.03 -13.40
CA LYS A 62 12.20 -11.89 -14.07
C LYS A 62 12.73 -10.45 -14.03
N ALA A 63 11.84 -9.47 -14.20
CA ALA A 63 12.21 -8.05 -14.14
C ALA A 63 12.65 -7.64 -12.73
N PHE A 64 11.97 -8.13 -11.69
CA PHE A 64 12.38 -7.91 -10.31
C PHE A 64 13.68 -8.63 -9.96
N ASP A 65 13.88 -9.87 -10.42
CA ASP A 65 15.13 -10.62 -10.21
C ASP A 65 16.33 -9.89 -10.83
N GLN A 66 16.17 -9.36 -12.06
CA GLN A 66 17.20 -8.54 -12.71
C GLN A 66 17.50 -7.26 -11.92
N PHE A 67 16.47 -6.61 -11.40
CA PHE A 67 16.65 -5.42 -10.57
C PHE A 67 17.38 -5.75 -9.26
N GLU A 68 17.02 -6.85 -8.59
CA GLU A 68 17.70 -7.31 -7.39
C GLU A 68 19.17 -7.66 -7.71
N ALA A 69 19.45 -8.42 -8.77
CA ALA A 69 20.82 -8.74 -9.21
C ALA A 69 21.66 -7.48 -9.47
N TYR A 70 21.08 -6.48 -10.15
CA TYR A 70 21.74 -5.19 -10.35
C TYR A 70 22.09 -4.50 -9.03
N LEU A 71 21.17 -4.49 -8.05
CA LEU A 71 21.46 -3.92 -6.73
C LEU A 71 22.61 -4.67 -6.04
N TRP A 72 22.60 -6.00 -6.09
CA TRP A 72 23.66 -6.84 -5.52
C TRP A 72 25.03 -6.53 -6.12
N GLU A 73 25.12 -6.38 -7.45
CA GLU A 73 26.36 -5.99 -8.14
C GLU A 73 26.88 -4.62 -7.70
N GLN A 74 25.96 -3.70 -7.36
CA GLN A 74 26.29 -2.38 -6.83
C GLN A 74 26.54 -2.38 -5.30
N GLY A 75 26.48 -3.55 -4.65
CA GLY A 75 26.70 -3.69 -3.20
C GLY A 75 25.48 -3.34 -2.33
N PHE A 76 24.30 -3.23 -2.92
CA PHE A 76 23.04 -2.94 -2.23
C PHE A 76 22.15 -4.19 -2.16
N SER A 77 21.30 -4.26 -1.14
CA SER A 77 20.25 -5.27 -1.04
C SER A 77 18.93 -4.59 -0.70
N ALA A 78 17.92 -4.77 -1.56
CA ALA A 78 16.59 -4.24 -1.33
C ALA A 78 15.80 -5.16 -0.39
N ARG A 79 15.51 -4.69 0.83
CA ARG A 79 14.62 -5.38 1.76
C ARG A 79 13.20 -4.82 1.61
N LYS A 80 12.33 -5.59 0.94
CA LYS A 80 10.91 -5.25 0.76
C LYS A 80 10.24 -4.98 2.12
N GLY A 81 9.46 -3.90 2.22
CA GLY A 81 8.66 -3.59 3.41
C GLY A 81 9.42 -3.01 4.61
N GLN A 82 10.71 -2.65 4.48
CA GLN A 82 11.42 -1.96 5.58
C GLN A 82 11.15 -0.45 5.62
N ILE A 83 10.81 0.18 4.49
CA ILE A 83 10.52 1.62 4.45
C ILE A 83 9.03 1.80 4.64
N VAL A 84 8.57 1.65 5.88
CA VAL A 84 7.19 1.93 6.27
C VAL A 84 7.15 3.40 6.70
N ASP A 85 6.65 4.29 5.84
CA ASP A 85 6.25 5.60 6.34
C ASP A 85 4.90 5.50 7.06
N ALA A 86 4.69 6.32 8.08
CA ALA A 86 3.45 6.31 8.84
C ALA A 86 2.32 6.91 7.99
N SER A 87 1.47 6.06 7.41
CA SER A 87 0.25 6.49 6.71
C SER A 87 -0.98 6.27 7.59
N ILE A 88 -1.82 7.30 7.74
CA ILE A 88 -3.12 7.19 8.43
C ILE A 88 -4.07 6.39 7.53
N VAL A 89 -4.32 5.14 7.89
CA VAL A 89 -5.31 4.29 7.21
C VAL A 89 -6.69 4.46 7.85
N PRO A 90 -7.79 4.39 7.07
CA PRO A 90 -9.14 4.41 7.65
C PRO A 90 -9.32 3.23 8.61
N GLY A 91 -9.47 3.53 9.91
CA GLY A 91 -9.80 2.52 10.90
C GLY A 91 -11.20 1.93 10.66
N PRO A 92 -11.46 0.70 11.13
CA PRO A 92 -12.78 0.08 10.99
C PRO A 92 -13.87 0.98 11.58
N ARG A 93 -14.80 1.44 10.74
CA ARG A 93 -15.94 2.27 11.17
C ARG A 93 -16.88 1.44 12.05
N GLN A 94 -16.83 1.67 13.36
CA GLN A 94 -17.69 0.96 14.30
C GLN A 94 -19.17 1.35 14.13
N ARG A 95 -19.98 0.44 13.60
CA ARG A 95 -21.45 0.59 13.53
C ARG A 95 -22.13 0.09 14.80
N ASN A 96 -21.86 0.76 15.92
CA ASN A 96 -22.51 0.48 17.19
C ASN A 96 -23.60 1.52 17.47
N SER A 97 -24.74 1.09 17.99
CA SER A 97 -25.77 1.98 18.53
C SER A 97 -25.31 2.65 19.83
N ARG A 98 -25.94 3.77 20.21
CA ARG A 98 -25.67 4.45 21.50
C ARG A 98 -25.89 3.54 22.71
N LYS A 99 -26.85 2.62 22.64
CA LYS A 99 -27.14 1.65 23.71
C LYS A 99 -26.03 0.59 23.82
N GLU A 100 -25.56 0.06 22.69
CA GLU A 100 -24.42 -0.85 22.66
C GLU A 100 -23.14 -0.18 23.19
N ASN A 101 -22.87 1.07 22.81
CA ASN A 101 -21.69 1.80 23.31
C ASN A 101 -21.71 2.03 24.82
N LYS A 102 -22.89 2.22 25.44
CA LYS A 102 -23.01 2.31 26.91
C LYS A 102 -22.65 0.97 27.58
N ARG A 103 -23.14 -0.14 27.04
CA ARG A 103 -22.86 -1.50 27.55
C ARG A 103 -21.39 -1.87 27.42
N ILE A 104 -20.77 -1.57 26.27
CA ILE A 104 -19.33 -1.78 26.06
C ILE A 104 -18.50 -0.98 27.07
N LYS A 105 -18.87 0.29 27.32
CA LYS A 105 -18.20 1.13 28.34
C LYS A 105 -18.38 0.62 29.77
N GLN A 106 -19.40 -0.20 30.01
CA GLN A 106 -19.66 -0.88 31.28
C GLN A 106 -19.00 -2.27 31.38
N GLY A 107 -18.23 -2.68 30.36
CA GLY A 107 -17.59 -3.99 30.31
C GLY A 107 -18.50 -5.13 29.86
N GLU A 108 -19.73 -4.83 29.41
CA GLU A 108 -20.68 -5.84 28.94
C GLU A 108 -20.56 -6.07 27.43
N ALA A 109 -20.38 -7.32 27.03
CA ALA A 109 -20.46 -7.74 25.63
C ALA A 109 -21.94 -7.88 25.19
N PRO A 110 -22.40 -7.19 24.13
CA PRO A 110 -23.75 -7.37 23.63
C PRO A 110 -23.97 -8.78 23.04
N GLU A 111 -24.98 -9.49 23.53
CA GLU A 111 -25.26 -10.91 23.18
C GLU A 111 -25.58 -11.15 21.68
N GLY A 112 -25.98 -10.11 20.94
CA GLY A 112 -26.40 -10.22 19.54
C GLY A 112 -25.31 -9.98 18.48
N TRP A 113 -24.04 -9.94 18.86
CA TRP A 113 -22.96 -9.73 17.88
C TRP A 113 -22.62 -11.01 17.09
N SER A 114 -22.57 -10.89 15.76
CA SER A 114 -22.01 -11.94 14.91
C SER A 114 -20.51 -12.13 15.20
N GLU A 115 -19.99 -13.31 14.83
CA GLU A 115 -18.59 -13.63 15.00
C GLU A 115 -17.66 -12.62 14.32
N GLN A 116 -18.02 -12.13 13.12
CA GLN A 116 -17.24 -11.09 12.43
C GLN A 116 -17.23 -9.76 13.21
N LYS A 117 -18.37 -9.38 13.81
CA LYS A 117 -18.49 -8.14 14.60
C LYS A 117 -17.68 -8.22 15.89
N ARG A 118 -17.58 -9.41 16.51
CA ARG A 118 -16.74 -9.64 17.70
C ARG A 118 -15.25 -9.52 17.37
N ARG A 119 -14.79 -10.08 16.24
CA ARG A 119 -13.37 -10.02 15.81
C ARG A 119 -12.87 -8.59 15.51
N GLN A 120 -13.79 -7.66 15.21
CA GLN A 120 -13.45 -6.25 14.96
C GLN A 120 -13.37 -5.40 16.24
N LYS A 121 -13.55 -6.00 17.42
CA LYS A 121 -13.51 -5.33 18.71
C LYS A 121 -12.34 -5.92 19.47
N ASP A 122 -11.26 -5.15 19.58
CA ASP A 122 -10.15 -5.51 20.47
C ASP A 122 -10.71 -5.60 21.89
N THR A 123 -10.53 -6.76 22.52
CA THR A 123 -10.88 -7.01 23.92
C THR A 123 -9.75 -6.53 24.82
#